data_AF-A0A8C6V0V0-F1
#
_entry.id   AF-A0A8C6V0V0-F1
#
_cell.length_a   1.000
_cell.length_b   1.000
_cell.length_c   1.000
_cell.angle_alpha   90.00
_cell.angle_beta   90.00
_cell.angle_gamma   90.00
#
_symmetry.space_group_name_H-M   'P 1'
#
loop_
_entity.id
_entity.type
_entity.pdbx_description
1 polymer ?
#
loop_
_entity_poly.entity_id
_entity_poly.type
_entity_poly.pdbx_seq_one_letter_code
_entity_poly.pdbx_strand_id
1 'polypeptide(L)'
;MSGFQTYKSYVVALNNFSKLVQERFVYNLSGHELRIKQLFGANLGVAAPVWEAAIHLSNYLAERSAELKGKRVIELGSGTGLLGIFAARLGAVVTLTDLPVALPPISANVGANTPSGGWPSLPVSCLYWDLVLGADIIYIPETFPLLIETLVHLCRSGTVVFFCSKMRKEHRTHIFMRIILKEVHSKRFEPQS
;
A
#
# COMPACT_ATOMS: atom_id res chain seq x y z
N MET A 1 -2.05 19.57 35.99
CA MET A 1 -3.40 19.53 35.37
C MET A 1 -3.27 20.04 33.93
N SER A 2 -3.05 19.15 32.98
CA SER A 2 -2.91 19.48 31.55
C SER A 2 -3.34 18.26 30.74
N GLY A 3 -4.61 18.20 30.34
CA GLY A 3 -5.15 17.00 29.69
C GLY A 3 -6.44 17.19 28.89
N PHE A 4 -6.84 18.43 28.58
CA PHE A 4 -8.14 18.69 27.95
C PHE A 4 -8.09 19.49 26.63
N GLN A 5 -6.92 19.83 26.10
CA GLN A 5 -6.82 20.63 24.87
C GLN A 5 -6.90 19.78 23.58
N THR A 6 -6.52 18.50 23.60
CA THR A 6 -6.29 17.71 22.37
C THR A 6 -7.56 17.06 21.80
N TYR A 7 -8.61 16.89 22.60
CA TYR A 7 -9.86 16.23 22.16
C TYR A 7 -10.82 17.16 21.40
N LYS A 8 -10.72 18.48 21.56
CA LYS A 8 -11.61 19.43 20.85
C LYS A 8 -11.33 19.51 19.35
N SER A 9 -10.09 19.25 18.91
CA SER A 9 -9.72 19.34 17.50
C SER A 9 -10.36 18.24 16.64
N TYR A 10 -10.61 17.05 17.22
CA TYR A 10 -11.25 15.95 16.50
C TYR A 10 -12.76 16.11 16.34
N VAL A 11 -13.43 16.74 17.31
CA VAL A 11 -14.90 16.90 17.28
C VAL A 11 -15.34 17.99 16.29
N VAL A 12 -14.51 18.99 16.02
CA VAL A 12 -14.81 20.04 15.01
C VAL A 12 -14.74 19.49 13.58
N ALA A 13 -14.06 18.36 13.34
CA ALA A 13 -13.93 17.76 12.01
C ALA A 13 -15.17 16.98 11.54
N LEU A 14 -16.14 16.70 12.41
CA LEU A 14 -17.33 15.90 12.06
C LEU A 14 -18.51 16.73 11.53
N ASN A 15 -18.43 18.07 11.53
CA ASN A 15 -19.55 18.94 11.18
C ASN A 15 -19.41 19.72 9.85
N ASN A 16 -18.51 19.34 8.94
CA ASN A 16 -18.41 19.98 7.61
C ASN A 16 -18.11 18.96 6.49
N PHE A 17 -19.07 18.10 6.17
CA PHE A 17 -19.07 17.29 4.96
C PHE A 17 -19.39 18.18 3.72
N SER A 18 -18.43 18.99 3.28
CA SER A 18 -18.47 19.63 1.95
C SER A 18 -17.17 20.33 1.50
N LYS A 19 -16.13 20.42 2.33
CA LYS A 19 -14.89 21.09 1.93
C LYS A 19 -13.86 20.07 1.45
N LEU A 20 -13.55 20.11 0.16
CA LEU A 20 -12.38 19.43 -0.40
C LEU A 20 -11.14 20.03 0.29
N VAL A 21 -10.46 19.21 1.08
CA VAL A 21 -9.19 19.60 1.72
C VAL A 21 -8.09 18.82 1.04
N GLN A 22 -7.19 19.56 0.40
CA GLN A 22 -6.02 19.03 -0.25
C GLN A 22 -4.80 19.44 0.55
N GLU A 23 -4.06 18.45 1.04
CA GLU A 23 -2.82 18.68 1.76
C GLU A 23 -1.67 17.97 1.05
N ARG A 24 -0.51 18.63 1.01
CA ARG A 24 0.72 18.07 0.45
C ARG A 24 1.69 17.84 1.59
N PHE A 25 2.18 16.63 1.68
CA PHE A 25 3.15 16.20 2.67
C PHE A 25 4.43 15.76 1.98
N VAL A 26 5.56 16.02 2.63
CA VAL A 26 6.86 15.50 2.22
C VAL A 26 7.27 14.43 3.21
N TYR A 27 7.44 13.21 2.72
CA TYR A 27 7.95 12.09 3.49
C TYR A 27 9.41 11.88 3.13
N ASN A 28 10.28 11.77 4.14
CA ASN A 28 11.67 11.40 3.95
C ASN A 28 11.86 9.95 4.38
N LEU A 29 12.06 9.06 3.39
CA LEU A 29 12.24 7.63 3.59
C LEU A 29 13.63 7.26 3.09
N SER A 30 14.56 6.99 4.01
CA SER A 30 15.94 6.61 3.72
C SER A 30 16.66 7.55 2.75
N GLY A 31 16.47 8.86 2.92
CA GLY A 31 17.08 9.89 2.07
C GLY A 31 16.31 10.19 0.78
N HIS A 32 15.22 9.48 0.51
CA HIS A 32 14.32 9.79 -0.61
C HIS A 32 13.17 10.68 -0.14
N GLU A 33 13.06 11.87 -0.72
CA GLU A 33 11.89 12.72 -0.55
C GLU A 33 10.76 12.28 -1.48
N LEU A 34 9.59 12.04 -0.88
CA LEU A 34 8.34 11.75 -1.56
C LEU A 34 7.31 12.84 -1.27
N ARG A 35 6.80 13.47 -2.33
CA ARG A 35 5.75 14.48 -2.26
C ARG A 35 4.41 13.80 -2.46
N ILE A 36 3.62 13.65 -1.40
CA ILE A 36 2.34 12.95 -1.43
C ILE A 36 1.20 13.94 -1.16
N LYS A 37 0.27 14.00 -2.10
CA LYS A 37 -0.99 14.73 -1.97
C LYS A 37 -2.04 13.80 -1.37
N GLN A 38 -2.63 14.23 -0.26
CA GLN A 38 -3.74 13.57 0.42
C GLN A 38 -5.01 14.41 0.17
N LEU A 39 -6.06 13.79 -0.36
CA LEU A 39 -7.29 14.47 -0.78
C LEU A 39 -8.48 14.02 0.08
N PHE A 40 -8.86 14.86 1.04
CA PHE A 40 -9.97 14.61 1.95
C PHE A 40 -11.28 15.19 1.40
N GLY A 41 -12.40 14.52 1.67
CA GLY A 41 -13.74 14.98 1.28
C GLY A 41 -14.16 14.68 -0.17
N ALA A 42 -13.32 14.00 -0.97
CA ALA A 42 -13.58 13.66 -2.37
C ALA A 42 -14.14 12.24 -2.60
N ASN A 43 -14.95 11.72 -1.67
CA ASN A 43 -15.41 10.30 -1.65
C ASN A 43 -14.28 9.24 -1.64
N LEU A 44 -13.04 9.64 -1.39
CA LEU A 44 -11.89 8.73 -1.27
C LEU A 44 -11.90 7.94 0.05
N GLY A 45 -12.56 8.45 1.09
CA GLY A 45 -12.64 7.80 2.39
C GLY A 45 -11.26 7.39 2.92
N VAL A 46 -11.09 6.10 3.22
CA VAL A 46 -9.86 5.51 3.76
C VAL A 46 -8.69 5.47 2.78
N ALA A 47 -8.89 5.72 1.48
CA ALA A 47 -7.81 5.80 0.51
C ALA A 47 -7.10 7.17 0.50
N ALA A 48 -7.69 8.18 1.12
CA ALA A 48 -7.14 9.54 1.16
C ALA A 48 -5.87 9.69 2.02
N PRO A 49 -5.80 9.13 3.24
CA PRO A 49 -4.63 9.30 4.08
C PRO A 49 -3.49 8.33 3.75
N VAL A 50 -2.26 8.73 4.08
CA VAL A 50 -1.14 7.81 4.28
C VAL A 50 -1.30 7.11 5.63
N TRP A 51 -1.42 5.78 5.61
CA TRP A 51 -1.49 4.98 6.82
C TRP A 51 -0.09 4.65 7.38
N GLU A 52 0.04 4.56 8.71
CA GLU A 52 1.31 4.25 9.41
C GLU A 52 1.96 2.95 8.89
N ALA A 53 1.15 1.95 8.52
CA ALA A 53 1.62 0.69 7.98
C ALA A 53 2.41 0.86 6.67
N ALA A 54 2.05 1.84 5.83
CA ALA A 54 2.78 2.11 4.58
C ALA A 54 4.17 2.70 4.87
N ILE A 55 4.29 3.51 5.91
CA ILE A 55 5.58 4.09 6.36
C ILE A 55 6.46 2.98 6.95
N HIS A 56 5.90 2.14 7.84
CA HIS A 56 6.65 1.03 8.43
C HIS A 56 7.14 0.03 7.38
N LEU A 57 6.28 -0.35 6.44
CA LEU A 57 6.66 -1.25 5.36
C LEU A 57 7.69 -0.61 4.43
N SER A 58 7.58 0.69 4.16
CA SER A 58 8.61 1.42 3.39
C SER A 58 9.97 1.36 4.08
N ASN A 59 10.05 1.64 5.39
CA ASN A 59 11.32 1.55 6.12
C ASN A 59 11.91 0.13 6.08
N TYR A 60 11.07 -0.90 6.20
CA TYR A 60 11.49 -2.29 6.06
C TYR A 60 12.04 -2.62 4.66
N LEU A 61 11.44 -2.07 3.60
CA LEU A 61 11.94 -2.24 2.23
C LEU A 61 13.25 -1.50 2.00
N ALA A 62 13.47 -0.37 2.67
CA ALA A 62 14.69 0.40 2.51
C ALA A 62 15.95 -0.37 2.97
N GLU A 63 15.82 -1.13 4.07
CA GLU A 63 16.86 -2.05 4.56
C GLU A 63 17.21 -3.15 3.54
N ARG A 64 16.32 -3.42 2.58
CA ARG A 64 16.42 -4.46 1.55
C ARG A 64 16.48 -3.87 0.14
N SER A 65 16.82 -2.58 0.02
CA SER A 65 16.79 -1.86 -1.26
C SER A 65 17.55 -2.56 -2.39
N ALA A 66 18.68 -3.23 -2.08
CA ALA A 66 19.44 -4.02 -3.03
C ALA A 66 18.64 -5.20 -3.63
N GLU A 67 17.72 -5.78 -2.87
CA GLU A 67 16.88 -6.91 -3.28
C GLU A 67 15.71 -6.47 -4.17
N LEU A 68 15.31 -5.19 -4.10
CA LEU A 68 14.18 -4.63 -4.86
C LEU A 68 14.55 -4.25 -6.30
N LYS A 69 15.82 -3.97 -6.57
CA LYS A 69 16.27 -3.46 -7.87
C LYS A 69 15.88 -4.43 -8.99
N GLY A 70 15.09 -3.94 -9.95
CA GLY A 70 14.62 -4.70 -11.11
C GLY A 70 13.51 -5.72 -10.81
N LYS A 71 13.04 -5.84 -9.56
CA LYS A 71 11.92 -6.72 -9.21
C LYS A 71 10.61 -6.17 -9.76
N ARG A 72 9.74 -7.04 -10.24
CA ARG A 72 8.34 -6.71 -10.54
C ARG A 72 7.54 -6.76 -9.27
N VAL A 73 6.95 -5.64 -8.93
CA VAL A 73 6.19 -5.45 -7.71
C VAL A 73 4.77 -5.08 -8.08
N ILE A 74 3.79 -5.72 -7.45
CA ILE A 74 2.40 -5.25 -7.46
C ILE A 74 2.02 -4.82 -6.06
N GLU A 75 1.47 -3.61 -5.94
CA GLU A 75 0.88 -3.13 -4.69
C GLU A 75 -0.65 -3.23 -4.76
N LEU A 76 -1.25 -3.92 -3.79
CA LEU A 76 -2.69 -4.03 -3.61
C LEU A 76 -3.15 -2.96 -2.63
N GLY A 77 -4.21 -2.21 -2.98
CA GLY A 77 -4.79 -1.17 -2.14
C GLY A 77 -3.80 -0.05 -1.83
N SER A 78 -3.27 0.57 -2.90
CA SER A 78 -2.17 1.54 -2.83
C SER A 78 -2.55 2.84 -2.11
N GLY A 79 -3.84 3.18 -2.03
CA GLY A 79 -4.36 4.41 -1.44
C GLY A 79 -3.76 5.66 -2.08
N THR A 80 -2.76 6.25 -1.43
CA THR A 80 -2.02 7.41 -1.95
C THR A 80 -0.88 7.04 -2.92
N GLY A 81 -0.46 5.77 -2.93
CA GLY A 81 0.66 5.24 -3.71
C GLY A 81 2.02 5.38 -3.02
N LEU A 82 2.11 5.89 -1.78
CA LEU A 82 3.39 6.17 -1.12
C LEU A 82 4.36 4.97 -1.13
N LEU A 83 3.88 3.78 -0.74
CA LEU A 83 4.72 2.60 -0.59
C LEU A 83 5.28 2.14 -1.93
N GLY A 84 4.46 1.96 -2.95
CA GLY A 84 4.93 1.52 -4.26
C GLY A 84 5.70 2.59 -5.02
N ILE A 85 5.39 3.89 -4.86
CA ILE A 85 6.26 4.97 -5.38
C ILE A 85 7.64 4.87 -4.73
N PHE A 86 7.70 4.64 -3.42
CA PHE A 86 8.98 4.45 -2.73
C PHE A 86 9.72 3.19 -3.19
N ALA A 87 9.03 2.06 -3.35
CA ALA A 87 9.62 0.84 -3.92
C ALA A 87 10.19 1.10 -5.33
N ALA A 88 9.51 1.90 -6.15
CA ALA A 88 10.02 2.30 -7.47
C ALA A 88 11.26 3.20 -7.37
N ARG A 89 11.34 4.08 -6.35
CA ARG A 89 12.54 4.87 -6.04
C ARG A 89 13.74 4.01 -5.64
N LEU A 90 13.49 2.84 -5.06
CA LEU A 90 14.51 1.82 -4.77
C LEU A 90 14.88 0.96 -6.00
N GLY A 91 14.28 1.23 -7.16
CA GLY A 91 14.62 0.58 -8.43
C GLY A 91 13.73 -0.60 -8.81
N ALA A 92 12.63 -0.85 -8.09
CA ALA A 92 11.63 -1.82 -8.50
C ALA A 92 10.79 -1.32 -9.69
N VAL A 93 10.20 -2.26 -10.43
CA VAL A 93 9.25 -2.00 -11.51
C VAL A 93 7.86 -2.27 -10.96
N VAL A 94 7.13 -1.21 -10.65
CA VAL A 94 5.96 -1.26 -9.77
C VAL A 94 4.67 -1.05 -10.55
N THR A 95 3.69 -1.92 -10.29
CA THR A 95 2.28 -1.74 -10.67
C THR A 95 1.47 -1.41 -9.43
N LEU A 96 0.94 -0.17 -9.38
CA LEU A 96 0.07 0.30 -8.30
C LEU A 96 -1.38 -0.05 -8.63
N THR A 97 -2.09 -0.69 -7.71
CA THR A 97 -3.51 -1.04 -7.88
C THR A 97 -4.35 -0.53 -6.72
N ASP A 98 -5.58 -0.12 -7.04
CA ASP A 98 -6.61 0.26 -6.08
C ASP A 98 -7.98 0.29 -6.80
N LEU A 99 -9.04 0.65 -6.08
CA LEU A 99 -10.35 0.93 -6.64
C LEU A 99 -10.29 2.16 -7.58
N PRO A 100 -11.17 2.24 -8.59
CA PRO A 100 -11.14 3.31 -9.60
C PRO A 100 -11.08 4.73 -9.04
N VAL A 101 -11.73 4.99 -7.90
CA VAL A 101 -11.76 6.30 -7.25
C VAL A 101 -10.37 6.76 -6.79
N ALA A 102 -9.47 5.85 -6.42
CA ALA A 102 -8.13 6.17 -5.95
C ALA A 102 -7.08 6.28 -7.08
N LEU A 103 -7.39 5.83 -8.30
CA LEU A 103 -6.42 5.85 -9.40
C LEU A 103 -6.00 7.29 -9.82
N PRO A 104 -6.91 8.28 -9.93
CA PRO A 104 -6.50 9.65 -10.25
C PRO A 104 -5.52 10.28 -9.23
N PRO A 105 -5.75 10.25 -7.91
CA PRO A 105 -4.77 10.77 -6.96
C PRO A 105 -3.47 9.96 -6.93
N ILE A 106 -3.51 8.63 -7.11
CA ILE A 106 -2.30 7.81 -7.27
C ILE A 106 -1.48 8.31 -8.47
N SER A 107 -2.11 8.47 -9.64
CA SER A 107 -1.44 8.96 -10.84
C SER A 107 -0.81 10.34 -10.64
N ALA A 108 -1.49 11.24 -9.92
CA ALA A 108 -0.96 12.56 -9.59
C ALA A 108 0.28 12.46 -8.69
N ASN A 109 0.27 11.57 -7.70
CA ASN A 109 1.41 11.34 -6.80
C ASN A 109 2.58 10.68 -7.54
N VAL A 110 2.33 9.72 -8.44
CA VAL A 110 3.37 9.15 -9.31
C VAL A 110 4.04 10.25 -10.14
N GLY A 111 3.24 11.09 -10.80
CA GLY A 111 3.74 12.22 -11.60
C GLY A 111 4.62 13.16 -10.79
N ALA A 112 4.19 13.53 -9.57
CA ALA A 112 4.92 14.44 -8.68
C ALA A 112 6.26 13.89 -8.15
N ASN A 113 6.51 12.59 -8.28
CA ASN A 113 7.70 11.92 -7.77
C ASN A 113 8.58 11.30 -8.88
N THR A 114 8.23 11.51 -10.15
CA THR A 114 8.96 10.97 -11.30
C THR A 114 10.42 11.46 -11.30
N PRO A 115 11.41 10.55 -11.27
CA PRO A 115 12.82 10.93 -11.42
C PRO A 115 13.08 11.56 -12.80
N SER A 116 14.14 12.36 -12.91
CA SER A 116 14.53 12.97 -14.19
C SER A 116 14.79 11.95 -15.31
N GLY A 117 15.27 10.76 -14.97
CA GLY A 117 15.48 9.64 -15.89
C GLY A 117 14.23 8.77 -16.14
N GLY A 118 13.07 9.15 -15.61
CA GLY A 118 11.85 8.34 -15.66
C GLY A 118 11.80 7.21 -14.62
N TRP A 119 10.70 6.46 -14.65
CA TRP A 119 10.51 5.29 -13.78
C TRP A 119 11.16 4.03 -14.36
N PRO A 120 11.62 3.08 -13.52
CA PRO A 120 12.03 1.77 -13.99
C PRO A 120 10.90 1.11 -14.81
N SER A 121 11.25 0.55 -15.97
CA SER A 121 10.31 -0.14 -16.85
C SER A 121 10.90 -1.46 -17.35
N LEU A 122 10.01 -2.42 -17.62
CA LEU A 122 10.34 -3.71 -18.22
C LEU A 122 9.45 -3.94 -19.45
N PRO A 123 9.86 -4.78 -20.40
CA PRO A 123 8.98 -5.23 -21.48
C PRO A 123 7.69 -5.84 -20.93
N VAL A 124 6.56 -5.51 -21.54
CA VAL A 124 5.18 -5.83 -21.07
C VAL A 124 4.83 -7.33 -21.11
N SER A 125 5.81 -8.23 -21.28
CA SER A 125 5.59 -9.67 -21.46
C SER A 125 5.48 -10.49 -20.16
N CYS A 126 5.55 -9.85 -18.98
CA CYS A 126 5.64 -10.56 -17.70
C CYS A 126 4.31 -10.58 -16.94
N LEU A 127 3.59 -11.70 -17.00
CA LEU A 127 2.37 -11.97 -16.20
C LEU A 127 2.68 -12.52 -14.80
N TYR A 128 3.82 -12.16 -14.19
CA TYR A 128 4.20 -12.69 -12.88
C TYR A 128 4.95 -11.67 -12.03
N TRP A 129 4.77 -11.80 -10.71
CA TRP A 129 5.26 -10.86 -9.70
C TRP A 129 6.34 -11.51 -8.85
N ASP A 130 7.45 -10.82 -8.66
CA ASP A 130 8.48 -11.24 -7.73
C ASP A 130 8.06 -10.90 -6.28
N LEU A 131 7.31 -9.79 -6.13
CA LEU A 131 6.87 -9.29 -4.84
C LEU A 131 5.44 -8.72 -4.92
N VAL A 132 4.61 -9.10 -3.95
CA VAL A 132 3.30 -8.49 -3.70
C VAL A 132 3.37 -7.67 -2.41
N LEU A 133 2.90 -6.43 -2.46
CA LEU A 133 2.85 -5.51 -1.33
C LEU A 133 1.40 -5.19 -0.95
N GLY A 134 1.18 -4.93 0.34
CA GLY A 134 -0.05 -4.29 0.82
C GLY A 134 0.14 -3.68 2.20
N ALA A 135 -0.32 -2.44 2.36
CA ALA A 135 -0.24 -1.70 3.61
C ALA A 135 -1.63 -1.30 4.11
N ASP A 136 -2.01 -1.80 5.28
CA ASP A 136 -3.29 -1.56 5.96
C ASP A 136 -4.55 -1.91 5.14
N ILE A 137 -4.44 -2.90 4.25
CA ILE A 137 -5.57 -3.36 3.41
C ILE A 137 -6.47 -4.41 4.08
N ILE A 138 -6.14 -4.82 5.32
CA ILE A 138 -6.86 -5.84 6.08
C ILE A 138 -7.77 -5.14 7.09
N TYR A 139 -8.90 -4.61 6.63
CA TYR A 139 -9.83 -3.85 7.49
C TYR A 139 -11.32 -4.13 7.26
N ILE A 140 -11.68 -4.79 6.15
CA ILE A 140 -13.06 -5.20 5.83
C ILE A 140 -13.12 -6.74 5.83
N PRO A 141 -13.62 -7.39 6.89
CA PRO A 141 -13.65 -8.85 6.98
C PRO A 141 -14.35 -9.54 5.81
N GLU A 142 -15.35 -8.89 5.22
CA GLU A 142 -16.14 -9.40 4.09
C GLU A 142 -15.29 -9.54 2.82
N THR A 143 -14.20 -8.78 2.68
CA THR A 143 -13.31 -8.85 1.49
C THR A 143 -12.15 -9.84 1.68
N PHE A 144 -12.01 -10.47 2.84
CA PHE A 144 -10.91 -11.40 3.12
C PHE A 144 -10.83 -12.57 2.12
N PRO A 145 -11.93 -13.26 1.77
CA PRO A 145 -11.88 -14.32 0.77
C PRO A 145 -11.37 -13.82 -0.59
N LEU A 146 -11.86 -12.66 -1.04
CA LEU A 146 -11.46 -12.05 -2.31
C LEU A 146 -9.97 -11.65 -2.33
N LEU A 147 -9.47 -11.12 -1.20
CA LEU A 147 -8.04 -10.80 -1.07
C LEU A 147 -7.18 -12.07 -1.10
N ILE A 148 -7.62 -13.15 -0.46
CA ILE A 148 -6.93 -14.45 -0.51
C ILE A 148 -6.92 -15.01 -1.94
N GLU A 149 -8.05 -14.99 -2.64
CA GLU A 149 -8.14 -15.43 -4.04
C GLU A 149 -7.21 -14.61 -4.94
N THR A 150 -7.18 -13.29 -4.73
CA THR A 150 -6.26 -12.39 -5.44
C THR A 150 -4.81 -12.78 -5.19
N LEU A 151 -4.42 -13.06 -3.94
CA LEU A 151 -3.07 -13.49 -3.61
C LEU A 151 -2.72 -14.84 -4.23
N VAL A 152 -3.63 -15.81 -4.20
CA VAL A 152 -3.44 -17.11 -4.85
C VAL A 152 -3.25 -16.95 -6.36
N HIS A 153 -3.94 -16.00 -6.99
CA HIS A 153 -3.79 -15.72 -8.41
C HIS A 153 -2.45 -15.04 -8.75
N LEU A 154 -2.01 -14.08 -7.92
CA LEU A 154 -0.79 -13.31 -8.16
C LEU A 154 0.49 -14.07 -7.79
N CYS A 155 0.43 -14.97 -6.81
CA CYS A 155 1.60 -15.67 -6.30
C CYS A 155 1.90 -16.94 -7.09
N ARG A 156 3.17 -17.09 -7.49
CA ARG A 156 3.75 -18.32 -8.03
C ARG A 156 4.92 -18.78 -7.18
N SER A 157 5.56 -19.88 -7.56
CA SER A 157 6.75 -20.36 -6.86
C SER A 157 7.83 -19.28 -6.91
N GLY A 158 8.32 -18.89 -5.72
CA GLY A 158 9.30 -17.81 -5.56
C GLY A 158 8.71 -16.40 -5.39
N THR A 159 7.39 -16.19 -5.53
CA THR A 159 6.78 -14.90 -5.19
C THR A 159 6.82 -14.68 -3.68
N VAL A 160 7.27 -13.50 -3.26
CA VAL A 160 7.24 -13.06 -1.86
C VAL A 160 6.05 -12.14 -1.65
N VAL A 161 5.42 -12.20 -0.47
CA VAL A 161 4.33 -11.29 -0.09
C VAL A 161 4.73 -10.56 1.19
N PHE A 162 4.63 -9.23 1.18
CA PHE A 162 4.76 -8.42 2.39
C PHE A 162 3.47 -7.67 2.68
N PHE A 163 2.91 -7.95 3.87
CA PHE A 163 1.84 -7.17 4.44
C PHE A 163 2.28 -6.49 5.73
N CYS A 164 1.90 -5.23 5.86
CA CYS A 164 1.93 -4.52 7.12
C CYS A 164 0.52 -4.04 7.43
N SER A 165 0.04 -4.26 8.65
CA SER A 165 -1.28 -3.80 9.06
C SER A 165 -1.30 -3.51 10.56
N LYS A 166 -2.09 -2.54 10.95
CA LYS A 166 -2.36 -2.29 12.37
C LYS A 166 -3.25 -3.40 12.90
N MET A 167 -2.82 -4.07 13.96
CA MET A 167 -3.60 -5.16 14.55
C MET A 167 -4.83 -4.61 15.27
N ARG A 168 -6.02 -4.92 14.73
CA ARG A 168 -7.32 -4.43 15.21
C ARG A 168 -8.28 -5.60 15.37
N LYS A 169 -8.86 -5.75 16.56
CA LYS A 169 -9.76 -6.88 16.88
C LYS A 169 -11.08 -6.75 16.14
N GLU A 170 -11.59 -5.52 16.07
CA GLU A 170 -12.81 -5.12 15.36
C GLU A 170 -12.76 -5.48 13.87
N HIS A 171 -11.59 -5.38 13.25
CA HIS A 171 -11.37 -5.74 11.85
C HIS A 171 -10.95 -7.20 11.67
N ARG A 172 -10.89 -7.99 12.75
CA ARG A 172 -10.51 -9.41 12.70
C ARG A 172 -9.15 -9.64 12.03
N THR A 173 -8.21 -8.69 12.12
CA THR A 173 -6.91 -8.78 11.42
C THR A 173 -6.13 -10.04 11.83
N HIS A 174 -6.19 -10.39 13.11
CA HIS A 174 -5.61 -11.63 13.65
C HIS A 174 -6.18 -12.90 13.03
N ILE A 175 -7.44 -12.91 12.60
CA ILE A 175 -8.05 -14.05 11.91
C ILE A 175 -7.48 -14.13 10.50
N PHE A 176 -7.44 -13.02 9.76
CA PHE A 176 -6.85 -12.98 8.42
C PHE A 176 -5.40 -13.46 8.43
N MET A 177 -4.57 -12.94 9.34
CA MET A 177 -3.15 -13.33 9.44
C MET A 177 -3.00 -14.83 9.73
N ARG A 178 -3.89 -15.44 10.52
CA ARG A 178 -3.87 -16.89 10.75
C ARG A 178 -4.31 -17.70 9.53
N ILE A 179 -5.25 -17.19 8.75
CA ILE A 179 -5.72 -17.86 7.53
C ILE A 179 -4.63 -17.81 6.46
N ILE A 180 -4.06 -16.64 6.18
CA ILE A 180 -3.09 -16.49 5.10
C ILE A 180 -1.82 -17.31 5.35
N LEU A 181 -1.36 -17.40 6.61
CA LEU A 181 -0.23 -18.25 6.99
C LEU A 181 -0.50 -19.74 6.75
N LYS A 182 -1.77 -20.17 6.85
CA LYS A 182 -2.15 -21.56 6.56
C LYS A 182 -2.27 -21.79 5.05
N GLU A 183 -3.00 -20.94 4.34
CA GLU A 183 -3.31 -21.10 2.91
C GLU A 183 -2.09 -20.94 2.00
N VAL A 184 -1.22 -19.95 2.27
CA VAL A 184 -0.02 -19.73 1.46
C VAL A 184 1.05 -20.77 1.74
N HIS A 185 1.08 -21.33 2.96
CA HIS A 185 2.02 -22.41 3.30
C HIS A 185 1.52 -23.78 2.84
N SER A 186 0.21 -24.05 2.89
CA SER A 186 -0.39 -25.32 2.46
C SER A 186 -0.40 -25.49 0.94
N LYS A 187 -0.55 -24.39 0.19
CA LYS A 187 -0.46 -24.39 -1.28
C LYS A 187 0.97 -24.29 -1.82
N ARG A 188 1.99 -24.67 -1.04
CA ARG A 188 3.34 -24.94 -1.56
C ARG A 188 3.28 -26.10 -2.55
N PHE A 189 2.94 -25.75 -3.79
CA PHE A 189 3.18 -26.40 -5.06
C PHE A 189 3.29 -27.93 -4.98
N GLU A 190 2.14 -28.61 -5.00
CA GLU A 190 2.12 -29.85 -5.77
C GLU A 190 2.52 -29.48 -7.21
N PRO A 191 3.51 -30.17 -7.80
CA PRO A 191 3.85 -29.94 -9.20
C PRO A 191 2.60 -30.19 -10.02
N GLN A 192 2.15 -29.19 -10.79
CA GLN A 192 1.14 -29.44 -11.80
C GLN A 192 1.74 -30.43 -12.80
N SER A 193 1.23 -31.66 -12.75
CA SER A 193 1.54 -32.77 -13.64
C SER A 193 1.14 -32.48 -15.08
#